data_AF-L8HA20-F1
#
_entry.id   AF-L8HA20-F1
#
_cell.length_a   1.000
_cell.length_b   1.000
_cell.length_c   1.000
_cell.angle_alpha   90.00
_cell.angle_beta   90.00
_cell.angle_gamma   90.00
#
_symmetry.space_group_name_H-M   'P 1'
#
loop_
_entity.id
_entity.type
_entity.pdbx_description
1 polymer ?
#
loop_
_entity_poly.entity_id
_entity_poly.type
_entity_poly.pdbx_seq_one_letter_code
_entity_poly.pdbx_strand_id
1 'polypeptide(L)'
;METPVAEEVTVPTTIPEAFLALAKEARELYVPQEVRRIQHAPSPLEFYREHVASNLPLIIEEGATHWPALTKWTNAYLTDKLKDVGHG
;
A
#
# COMPACT_ATOMS: atom_id res chain seq x y z
N MET A 1 -40.61 8.27 2.75
CA MET A 1 -39.82 7.29 1.97
C MET A 1 -39.19 8.09 0.85
N GLU A 2 -37.99 8.62 1.08
CA GLU A 2 -37.31 9.44 0.08
C GLU A 2 -36.73 8.50 -0.99
N THR A 3 -37.22 8.64 -2.21
CA THR A 3 -36.67 8.01 -3.40
C THR A 3 -35.22 8.47 -3.58
N PRO A 4 -34.25 7.56 -3.78
CA PRO A 4 -32.89 7.97 -4.09
C PRO A 4 -32.91 8.73 -5.42
N VAL A 5 -32.43 9.96 -5.40
CA VAL A 5 -32.18 10.76 -6.61
C VAL A 5 -31.15 9.99 -7.40
N ALA A 6 -31.53 9.51 -8.59
CA ALA A 6 -30.58 8.88 -9.51
C ALA A 6 -29.50 9.93 -9.82
N GLU A 7 -28.28 9.67 -9.38
CA GLU A 7 -27.12 10.49 -9.70
C GLU A 7 -26.96 10.47 -11.23
N GLU A 8 -27.08 11.63 -11.86
CA GLU A 8 -26.98 11.77 -13.30
C GLU A 8 -25.55 11.38 -13.73
N VAL A 9 -25.41 10.24 -14.41
CA VAL A 9 -24.12 9.77 -14.93
C VAL A 9 -23.71 10.73 -16.05
N THR A 10 -22.87 11.70 -15.70
CA THR A 10 -22.35 12.68 -16.65
C THR A 10 -21.31 12.01 -17.54
N VAL A 11 -21.69 11.79 -18.81
CA VAL A 11 -20.81 11.15 -19.79
C VAL A 11 -19.69 12.14 -20.16
N PRO A 12 -18.40 11.77 -20.03
CA PRO A 12 -17.30 12.65 -20.41
C PRO A 12 -17.35 13.01 -21.90
N THR A 13 -17.15 14.28 -22.23
CA THR A 13 -17.24 14.76 -23.64
C THR A 13 -15.88 15.04 -24.25
N THR A 14 -14.83 15.12 -23.44
CA THR A 14 -13.43 15.32 -23.88
C THR A 14 -12.51 14.23 -23.31
N ILE A 15 -11.33 14.05 -23.92
CA ILE A 15 -10.32 13.07 -23.44
C ILE A 15 -9.85 13.40 -22.00
N PRO A 16 -9.53 14.66 -21.64
CA PRO A 16 -9.15 14.99 -20.26
C PRO A 16 -10.27 14.69 -19.24
N GLU A 17 -11.52 15.00 -19.57
CA GLU A 17 -12.67 14.65 -18.73
C GLU A 17 -12.80 13.13 -18.55
N ALA A 18 -12.59 12.36 -19.63
CA ALA A 18 -12.64 10.90 -19.57
C ALA A 18 -11.55 10.32 -18.64
N PHE A 19 -10.34 10.87 -18.66
CA PHE A 19 -9.29 10.44 -17.73
C PHE A 19 -9.60 10.79 -16.27
N LEU A 20 -10.19 11.96 -16.01
CA LEU A 20 -10.60 12.36 -14.67
C LEU A 20 -11.76 11.49 -14.15
N ALA A 21 -12.76 11.22 -14.99
CA ALA A 21 -13.87 10.34 -14.66
C ALA A 21 -13.37 8.93 -14.36
N LEU A 22 -12.53 8.36 -15.22
CA LEU A 22 -11.92 7.04 -15.00
C LEU A 22 -11.15 6.98 -13.67
N ALA A 23 -10.34 8.00 -13.36
CA ALA A 23 -9.58 8.04 -12.11
C ALA A 23 -10.49 8.14 -10.87
N LYS A 24 -11.59 8.89 -10.97
CA LYS A 24 -12.60 9.01 -9.91
C LYS A 24 -13.33 7.68 -9.70
N GLU A 25 -13.88 7.12 -10.76
CA GLU A 25 -14.62 5.84 -10.71
C GLU A 25 -13.74 4.70 -10.22
N ALA A 26 -12.49 4.60 -10.68
CA ALA A 26 -11.53 3.62 -10.18
C ALA A 26 -11.34 3.74 -8.66
N ARG A 27 -11.22 4.98 -8.17
CA ARG A 27 -11.07 5.24 -6.73
C ARG A 27 -12.30 4.83 -5.94
N GLU A 28 -13.49 5.12 -6.46
CA GLU A 28 -14.76 4.81 -5.79
C GLU A 28 -15.10 3.32 -5.83
N LEU A 29 -14.70 2.62 -6.90
CA LEU A 29 -15.03 1.21 -7.12
C LEU A 29 -14.13 0.25 -6.33
N TYR A 30 -12.80 0.45 -6.33
CA TYR A 30 -11.88 -0.57 -5.81
C TYR A 30 -10.72 -0.05 -4.94
N VAL A 31 -10.42 1.25 -4.94
CA VAL A 31 -9.33 1.79 -4.11
C VAL A 31 -9.86 2.06 -2.69
N PRO A 32 -9.38 1.35 -1.66
CA PRO A 32 -9.84 1.57 -0.30
C PRO A 32 -9.36 2.93 0.23
N GLN A 33 -10.10 3.49 1.18
CA GLN A 33 -9.73 4.74 1.87
C GLN A 33 -8.51 4.57 2.79
N GLU A 34 -8.27 3.34 3.26
CA GLU A 34 -7.16 3.00 4.15
C GLU A 34 -6.35 1.82 3.62
N VAL A 35 -5.06 1.79 3.96
CA VAL A 35 -4.17 0.69 3.61
C VAL A 35 -4.50 -0.52 4.48
N ARG A 36 -4.82 -1.66 3.85
CA ARG A 36 -5.10 -2.91 4.55
C ARG A 36 -3.88 -3.35 5.37
N ARG A 37 -4.15 -3.96 6.53
CA ARG A 37 -3.13 -4.51 7.44
C ARG A 37 -3.40 -6.00 7.70
N ILE A 38 -2.35 -6.80 7.76
CA ILE A 38 -2.38 -8.21 8.19
C ILE A 38 -1.26 -8.47 9.19
N GLN A 39 -1.46 -9.38 10.15
CA GLN A 39 -0.49 -9.65 11.23
C GLN A 39 0.57 -10.70 10.89
N HIS A 40 0.29 -11.59 9.96
CA HIS A 40 1.20 -12.69 9.63
C HIS A 40 1.52 -12.68 8.15
N ALA A 41 2.75 -13.07 7.82
CA ALA A 41 3.16 -13.23 6.44
C ALA A 41 2.33 -14.36 5.79
N PRO A 42 1.57 -14.08 4.73
CA PRO A 42 0.81 -15.10 4.02
C PRO A 42 1.76 -16.03 3.26
N SER A 43 1.27 -17.20 2.83
CA SER A 43 2.04 -18.00 1.86
C SER A 43 2.24 -17.22 0.56
N PRO A 44 3.28 -17.52 -0.26
CA PRO A 44 3.49 -16.83 -1.52
C PRO A 44 2.29 -16.84 -2.47
N LEU A 45 1.51 -17.94 -2.47
CA LEU A 45 0.32 -18.07 -3.31
C LEU A 45 -0.85 -17.20 -2.81
N GLU A 46 -1.09 -17.20 -1.50
CA GLU A 46 -2.11 -16.33 -0.88
C GLU A 46 -1.74 -14.87 -1.09
N PHE A 47 -0.46 -14.50 -0.87
CA PHE A 47 0.04 -13.15 -1.11
C PHE A 47 -0.28 -12.69 -2.53
N TYR A 48 0.03 -13.53 -3.53
CA TYR A 48 -0.21 -13.17 -4.92
C TYR A 48 -1.70 -13.00 -5.21
N ARG A 49 -2.52 -13.98 -4.84
CA ARG A 49 -3.95 -14.02 -5.16
C ARG A 49 -4.75 -12.93 -4.46
N GLU A 50 -4.43 -12.66 -3.19
CA GLU A 50 -5.26 -11.80 -2.35
C GLU A 50 -4.75 -10.34 -2.27
N HIS A 51 -3.48 -10.10 -2.60
CA HIS A 51 -2.85 -8.80 -2.37
C HIS A 51 -2.09 -8.24 -3.58
N VAL A 52 -1.31 -9.06 -4.30
CA VAL A 52 -0.57 -8.56 -5.48
C VAL A 52 -1.51 -8.34 -6.65
N ALA A 53 -2.41 -9.28 -6.91
CA ALA A 53 -3.33 -9.23 -8.06
C ALA A 53 -4.27 -8.02 -8.05
N SER A 54 -4.60 -7.49 -6.87
CA SER A 54 -5.43 -6.29 -6.72
C SER A 54 -4.67 -4.99 -6.94
N ASN A 55 -3.32 -5.04 -7.00
CA ASN A 55 -2.44 -3.88 -7.16
C ASN A 55 -2.70 -2.77 -6.12
N LEU A 56 -2.97 -3.18 -4.88
CA LEU A 56 -3.21 -2.28 -3.75
C LEU A 56 -2.07 -2.39 -2.71
N PRO A 57 -1.75 -1.29 -2.02
CA PRO A 57 -0.79 -1.34 -0.92
C PRO A 57 -1.30 -2.21 0.23
N LEU A 58 -0.36 -2.86 0.93
CA LEU A 58 -0.62 -3.71 2.09
C LEU A 58 0.48 -3.49 3.13
N ILE A 59 0.09 -3.46 4.40
CA ILE A 59 1.02 -3.51 5.53
C ILE A 59 0.98 -4.91 6.13
N ILE A 60 2.14 -5.57 6.19
CA ILE A 60 2.32 -6.84 6.88
C ILE A 60 2.98 -6.52 8.22
N GLU A 61 2.17 -6.48 9.28
CA GLU A 61 2.66 -6.36 10.64
C GLU A 61 3.44 -7.62 11.01
N GLU A 62 4.37 -7.50 11.96
CA GLU A 62 5.18 -8.60 12.47
C GLU A 62 6.05 -9.40 11.47
N GLY A 63 5.99 -9.10 10.16
CA GLY A 63 6.71 -9.84 9.12
C GLY A 63 8.25 -9.80 9.25
N ALA A 64 8.77 -8.81 9.98
CA ALA A 64 10.20 -8.65 10.24
C ALA A 64 10.61 -8.94 11.70
N THR A 65 9.73 -9.50 12.53
CA THR A 65 10.02 -9.77 13.96
C THR A 65 11.27 -10.62 14.20
N HIS A 66 11.59 -11.51 13.26
CA HIS A 66 12.79 -12.34 13.29
C HIS A 66 14.08 -11.61 12.91
N TRP A 67 14.02 -10.36 12.44
CA TRP A 67 15.20 -9.60 12.03
C TRP A 67 15.97 -9.13 13.26
N PRO A 68 17.29 -9.43 13.37
CA PRO A 68 18.11 -8.91 14.45
C PRO A 68 18.15 -7.37 14.50
N ALA A 69 17.84 -6.71 13.38
CA ALA A 69 17.76 -5.27 13.26
C ALA A 69 16.83 -4.64 14.31
N LEU A 70 15.69 -5.29 14.62
CA LEU A 70 14.71 -4.75 15.58
C LEU A 70 15.27 -4.61 17.00
N THR A 71 16.26 -5.42 17.37
CA THR A 71 16.86 -5.40 18.72
C THR A 71 18.28 -4.83 18.73
N LYS A 72 19.00 -4.91 17.62
CA LYS A 72 20.41 -4.52 17.54
C LYS A 72 20.64 -3.12 17.00
N TRP A 73 19.81 -2.64 16.07
CA TRP A 73 20.08 -1.38 15.37
C TRP A 73 19.76 -0.18 16.25
N THR A 74 20.73 0.15 17.10
CA THR A 74 20.83 1.42 17.81
C THR A 74 21.84 2.32 17.11
N ASN A 75 21.80 3.63 17.35
CA ASN A 75 22.80 4.56 16.82
C ASN A 75 24.24 4.11 17.16
N ALA A 76 24.48 3.64 18.39
CA ALA A 76 25.79 3.15 18.82
C ALA A 76 26.23 1.90 18.04
N TYR A 77 25.31 0.94 17.85
CA TYR A 77 25.58 -0.27 17.06
C TYR A 77 25.91 0.08 15.60
N LEU A 78 25.13 0.96 14.98
CA LEU A 78 25.34 1.37 13.60
C LEU A 78 26.66 2.13 13.44
N THR A 79 26.99 3.05 14.35
CA THR A 79 28.29 3.74 14.33
C THR A 79 29.46 2.76 14.50
N ASP A 80 29.39 1.78 15.40
CA ASP A 80 30.46 0.79 15.55
C ASP A 80 30.64 -0.08 14.29
N LYS A 81 29.52 -0.53 13.70
CA LYS A 81 29.52 -1.49 12.58
C LYS A 81 29.70 -0.87 11.21
N LEU A 82 29.29 0.39 11.03
CA LEU A 82 29.30 1.09 9.74
C LEU A 82 30.21 2.32 9.74
N LYS A 83 30.99 2.57 10.79
CA LYS A 83 32.00 3.64 10.76
C LYS A 83 32.87 3.48 9.53
N ASP A 84 33.00 4.58 8.81
CA ASP A 84 33.98 4.68 7.74
C ASP A 84 35.37 4.61 8.38
N VAL A 85 36.05 3.48 8.19
CA VAL A 85 37.49 3.38 8.46
C VAL A 85 38.18 4.04 7.28
N GLY A 86 38.27 5.37 7.33
CA GLY A 86 39.08 6.13 6.39
C GLY A 86 40.47 5.50 6.34
N HIS A 87 40.81 4.90 5.20
CA HIS A 87 42.15 4.38 4.96
C HIS A 87 43.04 5.59 4.67
N GLY A 88 43.77 6.06 5.68
CA GLY A 88 44.70 7.19 5.62
C GLY A 88 45.83 7.03 6.62
#